data_AF-D1PRM1-F1
#
_entry.id   AF-D1PRM1-F1
#
_cell.length_a   1.000
_cell.length_b   1.000
_cell.length_c   1.000
_cell.angle_alpha   90.00
_cell.angle_beta   90.00
_cell.angle_gamma   90.00
#
_symmetry.space_group_name_H-M   'P 1'
#
loop_
_entity.id
_entity.type
_entity.pdbx_description
1 polymer ?
#
loop_
_entity_poly.entity_id
_entity_poly.type
_entity_poly.pdbx_seq_one_letter_code
_entity_poly.pdbx_strand_id
1 'polypeptide(L)'
;MQSFIDHFYVCEDLSKLGPLDIQRFDTLQEAVTAYQTLSGDKVKALGVQNTLPRPGTLDFVQHLNGKDTLLSDCLRLPAWRNAEIQKTWSELRELLPGAQRRTIRFITPEYQDLFTLQDGESLKMRYMDGTTKTTPCFACSDGYHFYLGANQLFHICQFAEISRANGTIYMPQTSHEGERADTYEIYQLSRYSAADYRFADYGYAKDKMKASDYRHAYSGMLAKDTTLDDLYLLHNRDDRPFAHQMTSMSMSDIIVTEKAGKRTGYYVDSFGFTELPTGFERQLSKGRTQKRTEPER
;
A
#
# COMPACT_ATOMS: atom_id res chain seq x y z
N MET A 1 -9.96 -36.95 -11.45
CA MET A 1 -8.87 -36.03 -11.05
C MET A 1 -8.70 -36.19 -9.56
N GLN A 2 -7.49 -36.43 -9.05
CA GLN A 2 -7.25 -36.52 -7.62
C GLN A 2 -7.40 -35.12 -7.00
N SER A 3 -8.10 -35.00 -5.87
CA SER A 3 -8.24 -33.73 -5.15
C SER A 3 -6.87 -33.24 -4.67
N PHE A 4 -6.67 -31.92 -4.67
CA PHE A 4 -5.48 -31.28 -4.11
C PHE A 4 -5.55 -31.23 -2.59
N ILE A 5 -6.76 -31.15 -2.02
CA ILE A 5 -7.00 -31.22 -0.58
C ILE A 5 -7.08 -32.69 -0.19
N ASP A 6 -6.23 -33.11 0.75
CA ASP A 6 -6.26 -34.46 1.31
C ASP A 6 -7.39 -34.56 2.35
N HIS A 7 -7.39 -33.64 3.33
CA HIS A 7 -8.44 -33.48 4.32
C HIS A 7 -8.43 -32.07 4.90
N PHE A 8 -9.55 -31.68 5.49
CA PHE A 8 -9.65 -30.55 6.40
C PHE A 8 -9.29 -30.99 7.82
N TYR A 9 -8.73 -30.09 8.61
CA TYR A 9 -8.51 -30.35 10.02
C TYR A 9 -9.05 -29.24 10.90
N VAL A 10 -9.42 -29.61 12.12
CA VAL A 10 -9.73 -28.69 13.21
C VAL A 10 -8.82 -29.00 14.38
N CYS A 11 -8.07 -28.00 14.83
CA CYS A 11 -7.26 -28.05 16.03
C CYS A 11 -8.04 -27.40 17.18
N GLU A 12 -8.20 -28.12 18.29
CA GLU A 12 -8.99 -27.61 19.42
C GLU A 12 -8.31 -26.45 20.16
N ASP A 13 -6.99 -26.49 20.32
CA ASP A 13 -6.23 -25.48 21.03
C ASP A 13 -4.74 -25.48 20.62
N LEU A 14 -4.35 -24.50 19.81
CA LEU A 14 -2.98 -24.23 19.40
C LEU A 14 -2.07 -23.81 20.56
N SER A 15 -2.63 -23.38 21.70
CA SER A 15 -1.86 -22.99 22.87
C SER A 15 -1.50 -24.18 23.78
N LYS A 16 -2.03 -25.37 23.50
CA LYS A 16 -1.81 -26.57 24.29
C LYS A 16 -0.32 -26.95 24.31
N LEU A 17 0.21 -27.14 25.52
CA LEU A 17 1.54 -27.72 25.72
C LEU A 17 1.48 -29.25 25.47
N GLY A 18 2.12 -29.72 24.41
CA GLY A 18 2.18 -31.14 24.03
C GLY A 18 1.49 -31.43 22.69
N PRO A 19 1.12 -32.70 22.41
CA PRO A 19 0.42 -33.06 21.19
C PRO A 19 -0.92 -32.33 21.06
N LEU A 20 -1.11 -31.69 19.91
CA LEU A 20 -2.35 -31.00 19.56
C LEU A 20 -3.48 -32.00 19.33
N ASP A 21 -4.68 -31.66 19.80
CA ASP A 21 -5.89 -32.44 19.52
C ASP A 21 -6.45 -31.99 18.16
N ILE A 22 -6.24 -32.83 17.15
CA ILE A 22 -6.60 -32.54 15.76
C ILE A 22 -7.61 -33.56 15.26
N GLN A 23 -8.78 -33.06 14.88
CA GLN A 23 -9.82 -33.83 14.19
C GLN A 23 -9.71 -33.60 12.67
N ARG A 24 -10.01 -34.62 11.87
CA ARG A 24 -9.89 -34.59 10.41
C ARG A 24 -11.24 -34.84 9.76
N PHE A 25 -11.50 -34.13 8.67
CA PHE A 25 -12.78 -34.14 7.96
C PHE A 25 -12.57 -34.19 6.46
N ASP A 26 -13.46 -34.90 5.76
CA ASP A 26 -13.39 -35.01 4.30
C ASP A 26 -13.98 -33.76 3.61
N THR A 27 -14.89 -33.04 4.29
CA THR A 27 -15.58 -31.88 3.73
C THR A 27 -15.36 -30.60 4.54
N LEU A 28 -15.36 -29.46 3.84
CA LEU A 28 -15.28 -28.14 4.46
C LEU A 28 -16.45 -27.90 5.43
N GLN A 29 -17.66 -28.33 5.07
CA GLN A 29 -18.87 -28.10 5.86
C GLN A 29 -18.81 -28.79 7.23
N GLU A 30 -18.33 -30.03 7.27
CA GLU A 30 -18.15 -30.78 8.52
C GLU A 30 -17.06 -30.13 9.39
N ALA A 31 -15.93 -29.75 8.78
CA ALA A 31 -14.86 -29.06 9.49
C ALA A 31 -15.32 -27.72 10.08
N VAL A 32 -16.08 -26.91 9.33
CA VAL A 32 -16.62 -25.63 9.84
C VAL A 32 -17.61 -25.88 10.98
N THR A 33 -18.49 -26.88 10.84
CA THR A 33 -19.45 -27.24 11.88
C THR A 33 -18.72 -27.62 13.17
N ALA A 34 -17.71 -28.49 13.08
CA ALA A 34 -16.88 -28.89 14.22
C ALA A 34 -16.08 -27.71 14.80
N TYR A 35 -15.53 -26.82 13.96
CA TYR A 35 -14.83 -25.62 14.41
C TYR A 35 -15.75 -24.69 15.21
N GLN A 36 -17.01 -24.52 14.78
CA GLN A 36 -17.99 -23.66 15.44
C GLN A 36 -18.46 -24.20 16.80
N THR A 37 -18.41 -25.51 17.04
CA THR A 37 -18.81 -26.09 18.34
C THR A 37 -17.76 -25.90 19.45
N LEU A 38 -16.51 -25.62 19.08
CA LEU A 38 -15.42 -25.38 20.04
C LEU A 38 -15.58 -24.05 20.78
N SER A 39 -15.25 -24.05 22.08
CA SER A 39 -15.27 -22.84 22.91
C SER A 39 -14.42 -21.71 22.31
N GLY A 40 -14.91 -20.47 22.45
CA GLY A 40 -14.16 -19.25 22.08
C GLY A 40 -13.03 -18.91 23.06
N ASP A 41 -12.92 -19.60 24.19
CA ASP A 41 -11.83 -19.35 25.16
C ASP A 41 -10.49 -19.97 24.73
N LYS A 42 -10.50 -20.84 23.71
CA LYS A 42 -9.33 -21.56 23.20
C LYS A 42 -8.80 -20.93 21.91
N VAL A 43 -7.49 -21.09 21.67
CA VAL A 43 -6.86 -20.69 20.39
C VAL A 43 -7.07 -21.80 19.37
N LYS A 44 -8.28 -21.92 18.82
CA LYS A 44 -8.62 -22.98 17.84
C LYS A 44 -8.23 -22.61 16.41
N ALA A 45 -8.07 -23.61 15.55
CA ALA A 45 -7.79 -23.39 14.13
C ALA A 45 -8.56 -24.36 13.24
N LEU A 46 -8.91 -23.89 12.04
CA LEU A 46 -9.40 -24.71 10.93
C LEU A 46 -8.42 -24.56 9.78
N GLY A 47 -7.95 -25.68 9.24
CA GLY A 47 -6.99 -25.69 8.13
C GLY A 47 -7.16 -26.88 7.20
N VAL A 48 -6.17 -27.06 6.33
CA VAL A 48 -6.14 -28.12 5.31
C VAL A 48 -4.76 -28.76 5.21
N GLN A 49 -4.75 -30.04 4.84
CA GLN A 49 -3.56 -30.73 4.34
C GLN A 49 -3.70 -30.95 2.83
N ASN A 50 -2.61 -30.80 2.07
CA ASN A 50 -2.60 -31.09 0.63
C ASN A 50 -2.10 -32.50 0.29
N THR A 51 -2.33 -32.94 -0.95
CA THR A 51 -1.95 -34.27 -1.47
C THR A 51 -0.56 -34.30 -2.15
N LEU A 52 0.27 -33.27 -1.96
CA LEU A 52 1.62 -33.23 -2.56
C LEU A 52 2.51 -34.37 -2.02
N PRO A 53 3.53 -34.83 -2.77
CA PRO A 53 4.44 -35.90 -2.32
C PRO A 53 5.09 -35.64 -0.96
N ARG A 54 5.27 -34.37 -0.60
CA ARG A 54 5.56 -33.91 0.76
C ARG A 54 4.36 -33.08 1.20
N PRO A 55 3.39 -33.67 1.94
CA PRO A 55 2.19 -32.97 2.34
C PRO A 55 2.53 -31.72 3.15
N GLY A 56 1.91 -30.60 2.79
CA GLY A 56 1.91 -29.39 3.59
C GLY A 56 0.59 -29.20 4.30
N THR A 57 0.60 -28.52 5.44
CA THR A 57 -0.60 -28.02 6.13
C THR A 57 -0.62 -26.49 6.14
N LEU A 58 -1.82 -25.92 6.15
CA LEU A 58 -2.06 -24.48 6.35
C LEU A 58 -3.35 -24.24 7.11
N ASP A 59 -3.31 -23.30 8.03
CA ASP A 59 -4.51 -22.76 8.68
C ASP A 59 -5.22 -21.79 7.73
N PHE A 60 -6.53 -21.93 7.63
CA PHE A 60 -7.40 -20.96 6.97
C PHE A 60 -8.04 -19.99 7.97
N VAL A 61 -8.34 -20.47 9.17
CA VAL A 61 -8.95 -19.69 10.25
C VAL A 61 -8.20 -19.96 11.54
N GLN A 62 -7.95 -18.91 12.30
CA GLN A 62 -7.53 -19.02 13.69
C GLN A 62 -8.43 -18.16 14.57
N HIS A 63 -8.81 -18.69 15.73
CA HIS A 63 -9.46 -17.92 16.78
C HIS A 63 -8.38 -17.24 17.63
N LEU A 64 -8.19 -15.94 17.43
CA LEU A 64 -7.18 -15.15 18.12
C LEU A 64 -7.84 -13.98 18.83
N ASN A 65 -7.50 -13.77 20.10
CA ASN A 65 -8.00 -12.65 20.91
C ASN A 65 -9.55 -12.54 20.94
N GLY A 66 -10.23 -13.69 21.06
CA GLY A 66 -11.70 -13.76 21.14
C GLY A 66 -12.41 -13.62 19.79
N LYS A 67 -11.68 -13.68 18.66
CA LYS A 67 -12.24 -13.46 17.32
C LYS A 67 -11.68 -14.46 16.30
N ASP A 68 -12.57 -14.97 15.45
CA ASP A 68 -12.16 -15.74 14.28
C ASP A 68 -11.50 -14.82 13.25
N THR A 69 -10.30 -15.19 12.80
CA THR A 69 -9.53 -14.44 11.82
C THR A 69 -9.22 -15.33 10.62
N LEU A 70 -9.61 -14.87 9.44
CA LEU A 70 -9.26 -15.47 8.15
C LEU A 70 -7.81 -15.15 7.80
N LEU A 71 -7.05 -16.20 7.49
CA LEU A 71 -5.64 -16.17 7.07
C LEU A 71 -5.46 -16.40 5.56
N SER A 72 -5.15 -15.36 4.79
CA SER A 72 -4.99 -15.51 3.33
C SER A 72 -3.63 -16.07 2.88
N ASP A 73 -2.85 -16.66 3.79
CA ASP A 73 -1.51 -17.20 3.56
C ASP A 73 -1.46 -18.23 2.42
N CYS A 74 -2.53 -19.02 2.25
CA CYS A 74 -2.67 -19.98 1.16
C CYS A 74 -2.69 -19.33 -0.23
N LEU A 75 -3.11 -18.07 -0.34
CA LEU A 75 -3.15 -17.32 -1.60
C LEU A 75 -1.77 -16.77 -1.97
N ARG A 76 -0.88 -16.60 -0.98
CA ARG A 76 0.49 -16.09 -1.16
C ARG A 76 1.46 -17.17 -1.61
N LEU A 77 1.35 -18.37 -1.05
CA LEU A 77 2.36 -19.42 -1.21
C LEU A 77 2.22 -20.15 -2.57
N PRO A 78 3.26 -20.15 -3.43
CA PRO A 78 3.19 -20.79 -4.75
C PRO A 78 2.79 -22.27 -4.72
N ALA A 79 3.24 -23.02 -3.71
CA ALA A 79 2.93 -24.44 -3.54
C ALA A 79 1.43 -24.71 -3.26
N TRP A 80 0.69 -23.69 -2.84
CA TRP A 80 -0.73 -23.75 -2.51
C TRP A 80 -1.62 -23.09 -3.57
N ARG A 81 -1.02 -22.62 -4.67
CA ARG A 81 -1.75 -22.01 -5.78
C ARG A 81 -2.53 -23.07 -6.55
N ASN A 82 -3.75 -23.34 -6.11
CA ASN A 82 -4.66 -24.32 -6.68
C ASN A 82 -6.09 -23.77 -6.75
N ALA A 83 -6.84 -24.11 -7.79
CA ALA A 83 -8.22 -23.65 -7.97
C ALA A 83 -9.18 -24.16 -6.87
N GLU A 84 -8.94 -25.37 -6.35
CA GLU A 84 -9.68 -25.94 -5.23
C GLU A 84 -9.48 -25.10 -3.97
N ILE A 85 -8.23 -24.73 -3.64
CA ILE A 85 -7.92 -23.85 -2.51
C ILE A 85 -8.60 -22.49 -2.64
N GLN A 86 -8.60 -21.88 -3.84
CA GLN A 86 -9.28 -20.59 -4.08
C GLN A 86 -10.80 -20.69 -3.88
N LYS A 87 -11.40 -21.77 -4.36
CA LYS A 87 -12.83 -22.05 -4.19
C LYS A 87 -13.17 -22.26 -2.71
N THR A 88 -12.45 -23.13 -2.02
CA THR A 88 -12.60 -23.39 -0.58
C THR A 88 -12.42 -22.13 0.25
N TRP A 89 -11.43 -21.30 -0.06
CA TRP A 89 -11.21 -20.01 0.59
C TRP A 89 -12.40 -19.06 0.43
N SER A 90 -13.02 -19.05 -0.76
CA SER A 90 -14.19 -18.24 -1.04
C SER A 90 -15.44 -18.76 -0.30
N GLU A 91 -15.65 -20.07 -0.29
CA GLU A 91 -16.76 -20.71 0.44
C GLU A 91 -16.64 -20.50 1.96
N LEU A 92 -15.44 -20.59 2.51
CA LEU A 92 -15.18 -20.39 3.94
C LEU A 92 -15.61 -18.99 4.41
N ARG A 93 -15.46 -17.96 3.57
CA ARG A 93 -15.92 -16.60 3.87
C ARG A 93 -17.43 -16.52 4.04
N GLU A 94 -18.18 -17.28 3.26
CA GLU A 94 -19.64 -17.34 3.34
C GLU A 94 -20.10 -18.16 4.55
N LEU A 95 -19.35 -19.21 4.89
CA LEU A 95 -19.65 -20.09 6.04
C LEU A 95 -19.29 -19.46 7.40
N LEU A 96 -18.37 -18.50 7.42
CA LEU A 96 -17.94 -17.77 8.62
C LEU A 96 -18.07 -16.25 8.43
N PRO A 97 -19.30 -15.72 8.28
CA PRO A 97 -19.52 -14.30 7.97
C PRO A 97 -19.08 -13.33 9.08
N GLY A 98 -18.91 -13.83 10.32
CA GLY A 98 -18.40 -13.06 11.45
C GLY A 98 -16.87 -13.04 11.58
N ALA A 99 -16.15 -13.83 10.76
CA ALA A 99 -14.70 -13.90 10.82
C ALA A 99 -14.07 -12.63 10.24
N GLN A 100 -13.11 -12.08 10.97
CA GLN A 100 -12.40 -10.87 10.59
C GLN A 100 -11.27 -11.20 9.61
N ARG A 101 -10.82 -10.22 8.85
CA ARG A 101 -9.57 -10.31 8.09
C ARG A 101 -8.51 -9.49 8.79
N ARG A 102 -7.26 -9.95 8.72
CA ARG A 102 -6.12 -9.12 9.11
C ARG A 102 -6.09 -7.88 8.21
N THR A 103 -5.44 -6.84 8.70
CA THR A 103 -5.32 -5.58 7.97
C THR A 103 -3.89 -5.08 7.99
N ILE A 104 -3.49 -4.38 6.94
CA ILE A 104 -2.19 -3.75 6.81
C ILE A 104 -2.38 -2.24 6.91
N ARG A 105 -1.74 -1.61 7.90
CA ARG A 105 -1.69 -0.15 8.00
C ARG A 105 -0.60 0.39 7.10
N PHE A 106 -0.96 1.32 6.23
CA PHE A 106 0.00 2.11 5.48
C PHE A 106 0.13 3.48 6.12
N ILE A 107 1.37 3.86 6.40
CA ILE A 107 1.71 5.02 7.22
C ILE A 107 2.77 5.89 6.53
N THR A 108 2.94 7.11 7.00
CA THR A 108 4.19 7.86 6.76
C THR A 108 5.31 7.34 7.66
N PRO A 109 6.59 7.62 7.34
CA PRO A 109 7.71 7.37 8.25
C PRO A 109 7.58 8.03 9.64
N GLU A 110 6.83 9.13 9.77
CA GLU A 110 6.49 9.73 11.08
C GLU A 110 5.31 9.02 11.78
N TYR A 111 4.93 7.83 11.31
CA TYR A 111 3.88 7.00 11.90
C TYR A 111 2.46 7.57 11.81
N GLN A 112 2.22 8.50 10.88
CA GLN A 112 0.87 9.01 10.61
C GLN A 112 0.13 8.07 9.67
N ASP A 113 -1.12 7.72 9.98
CA ASP A 113 -1.94 6.84 9.15
C ASP A 113 -2.29 7.47 7.80
N LEU A 114 -2.16 6.69 6.72
CA LEU A 114 -2.60 7.04 5.38
C LEU A 114 -3.92 6.32 5.05
N PHE A 115 -3.90 4.99 5.11
CA PHE A 115 -5.05 4.13 4.90
C PHE A 115 -4.77 2.71 5.41
N THR A 116 -5.79 1.87 5.41
CA THR A 116 -5.71 0.46 5.79
C THR A 116 -6.13 -0.42 4.62
N LEU A 117 -5.41 -1.52 4.38
CA LEU A 117 -5.69 -2.50 3.33
C LEU A 117 -6.09 -3.84 3.95
N GLN A 118 -7.08 -4.54 3.39
CA GLN A 118 -7.46 -5.86 3.91
C GLN A 118 -6.45 -6.93 3.46
N ASP A 119 -6.21 -7.94 4.30
CA ASP A 119 -5.27 -9.03 4.03
C ASP A 119 -5.59 -9.78 2.74
N GLY A 120 -4.66 -9.79 1.78
CA GLY A 120 -4.80 -10.37 0.45
C GLY A 120 -5.25 -9.40 -0.65
N GLU A 121 -5.59 -8.15 -0.32
CA GLU A 121 -5.86 -7.11 -1.32
C GLU A 121 -4.58 -6.57 -1.96
N SER A 122 -4.74 -5.92 -3.11
CA SER A 122 -3.61 -5.41 -3.89
C SER A 122 -3.36 -3.93 -3.67
N LEU A 123 -2.09 -3.59 -3.58
CA LEU A 123 -1.59 -2.23 -3.62
C LEU A 123 -1.18 -1.88 -5.05
N LYS A 124 -1.67 -0.74 -5.55
CA LYS A 124 -1.22 -0.13 -6.80
C LYS A 124 -0.20 0.94 -6.49
N MET A 125 1.06 0.69 -6.87
CA MET A 125 2.18 1.62 -6.75
C MET A 125 2.40 2.36 -8.06
N ARG A 126 2.71 3.66 -7.98
CA ARG A 126 3.13 4.51 -9.09
C ARG A 126 4.52 5.06 -8.79
N TYR A 127 5.45 4.82 -9.69
CA TYR A 127 6.85 5.24 -9.57
C TYR A 127 7.10 6.58 -10.25
N MET A 128 8.26 7.19 -9.98
CA MET A 128 8.64 8.51 -10.51
C MET A 128 8.77 8.56 -12.04
N ASP A 129 9.08 7.44 -12.68
CA ASP A 129 9.13 7.30 -14.15
C ASP A 129 7.74 7.18 -14.81
N GLY A 130 6.68 7.18 -14.00
CA GLY A 130 5.29 7.05 -14.45
C GLY A 130 4.81 5.61 -14.60
N THR A 131 5.69 4.61 -14.45
CA THR A 131 5.28 3.20 -14.45
C THR A 131 4.43 2.88 -13.22
N THR A 132 3.56 1.89 -13.36
CA THR A 132 2.72 1.43 -12.26
C THR A 132 2.85 -0.07 -12.07
N LYS A 133 2.82 -0.53 -10.82
CA LYS A 133 2.81 -1.95 -10.47
C LYS A 133 1.72 -2.21 -9.45
N THR A 134 0.90 -3.20 -9.74
CA THR A 134 -0.13 -3.69 -8.83
C THR A 134 0.36 -4.99 -8.20
N THR A 135 0.31 -5.13 -6.89
CA THR A 135 0.84 -6.30 -6.18
C THR A 135 -0.01 -6.65 -4.96
N PRO A 136 -0.43 -7.91 -4.79
CA PRO A 136 -1.17 -8.35 -3.60
C PRO A 136 -0.31 -8.19 -2.36
N CYS A 137 -0.94 -7.85 -1.24
CA CYS A 137 -0.29 -7.66 0.05
C CYS A 137 -0.91 -8.59 1.08
N PHE A 138 -0.08 -9.24 1.90
CA PHE A 138 -0.52 -10.22 2.90
C PHE A 138 -0.01 -9.81 4.28
N ALA A 139 -0.92 -9.57 5.21
CA ALA A 139 -0.63 -9.11 6.56
C ALA A 139 0.00 -10.22 7.40
N CYS A 140 1.02 -9.91 8.19
CA CYS A 140 1.50 -10.81 9.25
C CYS A 140 0.65 -10.67 10.52
N SER A 141 0.73 -11.65 11.41
CA SER A 141 -0.03 -11.69 12.66
C SER A 141 0.41 -10.64 13.69
N ASP A 142 1.63 -10.11 13.55
CA ASP A 142 2.19 -9.11 14.47
C ASP A 142 1.66 -7.69 14.25
N GLY A 143 0.92 -7.44 13.16
CA GLY A 143 0.32 -6.14 12.86
C GLY A 143 1.29 -5.07 12.33
N TYR A 144 2.58 -5.39 12.17
CA TYR A 144 3.60 -4.45 11.71
C TYR A 144 4.40 -4.93 10.50
N HIS A 145 4.31 -6.22 10.17
CA HIS A 145 4.89 -6.78 8.97
C HIS A 145 3.83 -7.18 7.95
N PHE A 146 4.22 -7.13 6.67
CA PHE A 146 3.41 -7.66 5.59
C PHE A 146 4.31 -8.14 4.44
N TYR A 147 3.78 -9.06 3.65
CA TYR A 147 4.40 -9.45 2.38
C TYR A 147 3.83 -8.62 1.24
N LEU A 148 4.71 -7.99 0.47
CA LEU A 148 4.40 -7.45 -0.85
C LEU A 148 4.65 -8.55 -1.90
N GLY A 149 3.58 -9.09 -2.47
CA GLY A 149 3.64 -10.27 -3.33
C GLY A 149 3.98 -11.54 -2.54
N ALA A 150 4.62 -12.51 -3.19
CA ALA A 150 4.86 -13.82 -2.56
C ALA A 150 5.96 -13.78 -1.47
N ASN A 151 7.03 -13.00 -1.69
CA ASN A 151 8.32 -13.23 -1.02
C ASN A 151 8.93 -11.98 -0.37
N GLN A 152 8.40 -10.77 -0.59
CA GLN A 152 9.03 -9.54 -0.07
C GLN A 152 8.40 -9.15 1.25
N LEU A 153 9.03 -9.52 2.36
CA LEU A 153 8.60 -9.13 3.71
C LEU A 153 9.07 -7.71 4.02
N PHE A 154 8.16 -6.85 4.49
CA PHE A 154 8.46 -5.49 4.94
C PHE A 154 7.89 -5.25 6.32
N HIS A 155 8.63 -4.51 7.15
CA HIS A 155 8.02 -3.73 8.23
C HIS A 155 7.33 -2.49 7.63
N ILE A 156 6.18 -2.07 8.15
CA ILE A 156 5.39 -0.96 7.60
C ILE A 156 6.18 0.36 7.51
N CYS A 157 7.01 0.69 8.51
CA CYS A 157 7.87 1.88 8.46
C CYS A 157 8.95 1.77 7.37
N GLN A 158 9.58 0.60 7.24
CA GLN A 158 10.61 0.38 6.23
C GLN A 158 10.04 0.56 4.82
N PHE A 159 8.84 0.02 4.58
CA PHE A 159 8.13 0.24 3.31
C PHE A 159 7.84 1.73 3.07
N ALA A 160 7.39 2.44 4.10
CA ALA A 160 7.10 3.88 4.02
C ALA A 160 8.36 4.72 3.72
N GLU A 161 9.48 4.41 4.37
CA GLU A 161 10.78 5.08 4.18
C GLU A 161 11.33 4.85 2.77
N ILE A 162 11.36 3.59 2.31
CA ILE A 162 11.82 3.25 0.97
C ILE A 162 10.94 3.90 -0.09
N SER A 163 9.62 3.90 0.12
CA SER A 163 8.69 4.53 -0.82
C SER A 163 8.91 6.04 -0.89
N ARG A 164 9.08 6.71 0.25
CA ARG A 164 9.42 8.13 0.31
C ARG A 164 10.76 8.42 -0.36
N ALA A 165 11.81 7.67 -0.03
CA ALA A 165 13.14 7.89 -0.59
C ALA A 165 13.14 7.84 -2.13
N ASN A 166 12.27 7.01 -2.72
CA ASN A 166 12.14 6.81 -4.16
C ASN A 166 11.04 7.64 -4.83
N GLY A 167 10.28 8.45 -4.08
CA GLY A 167 9.11 9.17 -4.59
C GLY A 167 7.98 8.26 -5.10
N THR A 168 7.88 7.06 -4.53
CA THR A 168 6.82 6.10 -4.86
C THR A 168 5.57 6.45 -4.08
N ILE A 169 4.46 6.57 -4.80
CA ILE A 169 3.14 6.71 -4.19
C ILE A 169 2.33 5.45 -4.43
N TYR A 170 1.38 5.18 -3.55
CA TYR A 170 0.69 3.92 -3.54
C TYR A 170 -0.73 4.05 -2.98
N MET A 171 -1.64 3.22 -3.47
CA MET A 171 -3.05 3.23 -3.09
C MET A 171 -3.66 1.84 -3.20
N PRO A 172 -4.74 1.52 -2.46
CA PRO A 172 -5.50 0.30 -2.69
C PRO A 172 -5.95 0.19 -4.16
N GLN A 173 -5.81 -0.99 -4.78
CA GLN A 173 -6.23 -1.19 -6.18
C GLN A 173 -7.73 -0.90 -6.38
N THR A 174 -8.54 -1.25 -5.39
CA THR A 174 -10.00 -1.16 -5.40
C THR A 174 -10.54 0.18 -4.87
N SER A 175 -9.68 1.18 -4.60
CA SER A 175 -10.09 2.46 -4.02
C SER A 175 -11.28 3.06 -4.77
N HIS A 176 -12.43 3.16 -4.10
CA HIS A 176 -13.51 4.05 -4.53
C HIS A 176 -13.00 5.50 -4.47
N GLU A 177 -13.53 6.40 -5.29
CA GLU A 177 -13.01 7.76 -5.50
C GLU A 177 -12.87 8.62 -4.22
N GLY A 178 -13.44 8.19 -3.08
CA GLY A 178 -13.36 8.86 -1.77
C GLY A 178 -12.32 8.31 -0.76
N GLU A 179 -11.64 7.20 -1.03
CA GLU A 179 -10.61 6.61 -0.14
C GLU A 179 -9.20 6.69 -0.73
N ARG A 180 -8.99 7.61 -1.68
CA ARG A 180 -7.64 7.85 -2.20
C ARG A 180 -6.79 8.47 -1.11
N ALA A 181 -5.68 7.81 -0.81
CA ALA A 181 -4.62 8.38 0.00
C ALA A 181 -4.22 9.74 -0.57
N ASP A 182 -4.11 10.74 0.30
CA ASP A 182 -3.67 12.06 -0.13
C ASP A 182 -2.22 11.99 -0.62
N THR A 183 -1.88 12.84 -1.58
CA THR A 183 -0.53 12.88 -2.16
C THR A 183 -0.10 14.32 -2.41
N TYR A 184 1.20 14.49 -2.65
CA TYR A 184 1.74 15.75 -3.13
C TYR A 184 2.81 15.52 -4.20
N GLU A 185 2.99 16.53 -5.03
CA GLU A 185 3.98 16.59 -6.09
C GLU A 185 4.79 17.88 -5.92
N ILE A 186 6.07 17.84 -6.26
CA ILE A 186 6.94 19.02 -6.29
C ILE A 186 7.38 19.24 -7.73
N TYR A 187 7.27 20.49 -8.16
CA TYR A 187 7.69 20.95 -9.46
C TYR A 187 8.75 22.04 -9.30
N GLN A 188 9.87 21.87 -9.99
CA GLN A 188 10.98 22.82 -9.96
C GLN A 188 11.23 23.32 -11.37
N LEU A 189 11.69 24.56 -11.51
CA LEU A 189 12.10 25.07 -12.81
C LEU A 189 13.19 24.19 -13.43
N SER A 190 12.96 23.74 -14.66
CA SER A 190 13.91 22.93 -15.42
C SER A 190 15.27 23.64 -15.49
N ARG A 191 16.37 22.88 -15.42
CA ARG A 191 17.73 23.44 -15.54
C ARG A 191 17.96 24.16 -16.87
N TYR A 192 17.19 23.80 -17.89
CA TYR A 192 17.26 24.39 -19.23
C TYR A 192 16.23 25.50 -19.47
N SER A 193 15.38 25.81 -18.47
CA SER A 193 14.44 26.90 -18.61
C SER A 193 15.19 28.24 -18.60
N ALA A 194 14.85 29.10 -19.55
CA ALA A 194 15.29 30.49 -19.60
C ALA A 194 14.43 31.41 -18.70
N ALA A 195 13.65 30.84 -17.78
CA ALA A 195 12.81 31.58 -16.83
C ALA A 195 13.66 32.55 -15.99
N ASP A 196 13.44 33.84 -16.21
CA ASP A 196 14.04 34.96 -15.49
C ASP A 196 13.43 35.19 -14.09
N TYR A 197 12.44 34.37 -13.72
CA TYR A 197 11.72 34.41 -12.45
C TYR A 197 12.15 33.28 -11.49
N ARG A 198 13.30 32.65 -11.75
CA ARG A 198 13.91 31.71 -10.80
C ARG A 198 14.28 32.43 -9.51
N PHE A 199 13.88 31.87 -8.37
CA PHE A 199 14.05 32.47 -7.04
C PHE A 199 13.35 33.83 -6.86
N ALA A 200 12.36 34.16 -7.71
CA ALA A 200 11.55 35.35 -7.54
C ALA A 200 10.36 35.08 -6.62
N ASP A 201 9.74 36.16 -6.11
CA ASP A 201 8.44 36.08 -5.45
C ASP A 201 7.31 35.85 -6.47
N TYR A 202 6.15 35.44 -5.98
CA TYR A 202 4.99 35.17 -6.84
C TYR A 202 4.51 36.42 -7.59
N GLY A 203 4.61 37.60 -6.97
CA GLY A 203 4.20 38.87 -7.56
C GLY A 203 4.93 39.17 -8.87
N TYR A 204 6.23 38.89 -8.92
CA TYR A 204 7.05 39.01 -10.12
C TYR A 204 6.82 37.85 -11.11
N ALA A 205 6.63 36.62 -10.60
CA ALA A 205 6.57 35.41 -11.43
C ALA A 205 5.21 35.20 -12.12
N LYS A 206 4.09 35.58 -11.48
CA LYS A 206 2.74 35.17 -11.86
C LYS A 206 2.37 35.39 -13.34
N ASP A 207 2.81 36.51 -13.92
CA ASP A 207 2.47 36.89 -15.30
C ASP A 207 3.44 36.28 -16.33
N LYS A 208 4.54 35.68 -15.87
CA LYS A 208 5.62 35.10 -16.68
C LYS A 208 5.62 33.58 -16.67
N MET A 209 5.06 32.98 -15.63
CA MET A 209 5.09 31.55 -15.38
C MET A 209 4.43 30.74 -16.50
N LYS A 210 5.15 29.71 -16.97
CA LYS A 210 4.62 28.73 -17.92
C LYS A 210 4.80 27.35 -17.34
N ALA A 211 3.76 26.52 -17.39
CA ALA A 211 3.84 25.14 -16.91
C ALA A 211 4.98 24.33 -17.57
N SER A 212 5.32 24.63 -18.84
CA SER A 212 6.42 24.00 -19.57
C SER A 212 7.81 24.34 -19.03
N ASP A 213 7.96 25.40 -18.24
CA ASP A 213 9.23 25.76 -17.60
C ASP A 213 9.57 24.83 -16.43
N TYR A 214 8.57 24.14 -15.89
CA TYR A 214 8.70 23.27 -14.74
C TYR A 214 8.89 21.82 -15.15
N ARG A 215 9.70 21.11 -14.37
CA ARG A 215 9.78 19.64 -14.39
C ARG A 215 9.16 19.08 -13.13
N HIS A 216 8.57 17.89 -13.25
CA HIS A 216 8.19 17.09 -12.08
C HIS A 216 9.47 16.61 -11.37
N ALA A 217 9.66 17.06 -10.13
CA ALA A 217 10.85 16.77 -9.34
C ALA A 217 10.64 15.61 -8.36
N TYR A 218 9.44 15.50 -7.77
CA TYR A 218 9.15 14.50 -6.75
C TYR A 218 7.63 14.26 -6.59
N SER A 219 7.25 13.05 -6.17
CA SER A 219 5.91 12.66 -5.74
C SER A 219 5.99 11.98 -4.36
N GLY A 220 5.04 12.24 -3.47
CA GLY A 220 5.01 11.62 -2.14
C GLY A 220 3.60 11.40 -1.60
N MET A 221 3.49 10.49 -0.62
CA MET A 221 2.27 10.32 0.19
C MET A 221 2.11 11.52 1.13
N LEU A 222 0.88 11.99 1.30
CA LEU A 222 0.53 13.11 2.18
C LEU A 222 -0.37 12.56 3.30
N ALA A 223 0.04 12.71 4.56
CA ALA A 223 -0.86 12.41 5.67
C ALA A 223 -1.85 13.56 5.88
N LYS A 224 -3.00 13.23 6.44
CA LYS A 224 -4.14 14.16 6.61
C LYS A 224 -3.75 15.47 7.32
N ASP A 225 -2.87 15.39 8.30
CA ASP A 225 -2.48 16.53 9.14
C ASP A 225 -1.14 17.16 8.71
N THR A 226 -0.52 16.67 7.63
CA THR A 226 0.70 17.27 7.08
C THR A 226 0.40 18.63 6.44
N THR A 227 1.16 19.64 6.83
CA THR A 227 1.06 21.02 6.32
C THR A 227 2.07 21.30 5.21
N LEU A 228 1.92 22.43 4.51
CA LEU A 228 2.93 22.87 3.53
C LEU A 228 4.28 23.20 4.19
N ASP A 229 4.26 23.73 5.42
CA ASP A 229 5.47 23.99 6.19
C ASP A 229 6.21 22.70 6.55
N ASP A 230 5.50 21.62 6.92
CA ASP A 230 6.10 20.31 7.17
C ASP A 230 6.80 19.77 5.93
N LEU A 231 6.16 19.92 4.76
CA LEU A 231 6.75 19.54 3.47
C LEU A 231 7.99 20.38 3.16
N TYR A 232 7.93 21.69 3.38
CA TYR A 232 9.06 22.58 3.16
C TYR A 232 10.24 22.22 4.06
N LEU A 233 9.99 21.93 5.35
CA LEU A 233 11.03 21.46 6.26
C LEU A 233 11.61 20.12 5.81
N LEU A 234 10.77 19.14 5.44
CA LEU A 234 11.20 17.82 4.96
C LEU A 234 12.11 17.94 3.72
N HIS A 235 11.74 18.77 2.75
CA HIS A 235 12.46 18.94 1.48
C HIS A 235 13.62 19.92 1.54
N ASN A 236 13.93 20.46 2.72
CA ASN A 236 15.12 21.26 2.99
C ASN A 236 16.13 20.59 3.94
N ARG A 237 15.84 19.36 4.42
CA ARG A 237 16.81 18.58 5.22
C ARG A 237 17.99 18.11 4.36
N ASP A 238 19.11 17.83 5.02
CA ASP A 238 20.28 17.21 4.39
C ASP A 238 19.97 15.80 3.88
N ASP A 239 19.13 15.06 4.60
CA ASP A 239 18.65 13.71 4.29
C ASP A 239 17.30 13.68 3.55
N ARG A 240 16.91 14.80 2.93
CA ARG A 240 15.63 14.92 2.22
C ARG A 240 15.45 13.79 1.18
N PRO A 241 14.21 13.37 0.91
CA PRO A 241 13.98 12.35 -0.10
C PRO A 241 14.43 12.83 -1.48
N PHE A 242 14.92 11.88 -2.28
CA PHE A 242 15.29 12.14 -3.68
C PHE A 242 16.36 13.24 -3.88
N ALA A 243 17.19 13.52 -2.87
CA ALA A 243 18.17 14.62 -2.84
C ALA A 243 19.14 14.67 -4.05
N HIS A 244 19.41 13.54 -4.69
CA HIS A 244 20.29 13.45 -5.86
C HIS A 244 19.60 13.86 -7.18
N GLN A 245 18.27 13.86 -7.20
CA GLN A 245 17.44 14.11 -8.39
C GLN A 245 16.61 15.40 -8.29
N MET A 246 16.46 15.97 -7.09
CA MET A 246 15.86 17.28 -6.84
C MET A 246 16.74 18.19 -5.98
N THR A 247 16.62 19.49 -6.19
CA THR A 247 17.25 20.49 -5.30
C THR A 247 16.39 20.69 -4.07
N SER A 248 16.96 21.25 -3.00
CA SER A 248 16.18 21.72 -1.85
C SER A 248 15.09 22.68 -2.31
N MET A 249 13.98 22.69 -1.58
CA MET A 249 12.81 23.49 -1.95
C MET A 249 13.04 24.98 -1.71
N SER A 250 12.80 25.83 -2.70
CA SER A 250 13.02 27.27 -2.59
C SER A 250 11.97 28.10 -3.33
N MET A 251 12.07 29.44 -3.22
CA MET A 251 11.29 30.36 -4.05
C MET A 251 11.29 29.95 -5.52
N SER A 252 10.15 30.10 -6.19
CA SER A 252 9.88 29.61 -7.55
C SER A 252 9.62 28.11 -7.73
N ASP A 253 9.68 27.30 -6.67
CA ASP A 253 9.16 25.94 -6.73
C ASP A 253 7.64 25.92 -6.55
N ILE A 254 6.99 24.84 -6.99
CA ILE A 254 5.55 24.62 -6.85
C ILE A 254 5.30 23.30 -6.14
N ILE A 255 4.45 23.33 -5.11
CA ILE A 255 3.88 22.14 -4.49
C ILE A 255 2.47 21.97 -5.03
N VAL A 256 2.12 20.76 -5.48
CA VAL A 256 0.75 20.41 -5.84
C VAL A 256 0.27 19.34 -4.88
N THR A 257 -0.79 19.59 -4.12
CA THR A 257 -1.41 18.60 -3.23
C THR A 257 -2.67 18.03 -3.87
N GLU A 258 -2.89 16.73 -3.77
CA GLU A 258 -4.18 16.08 -3.98
C GLU A 258 -4.67 15.62 -2.61
N LYS A 259 -5.55 16.43 -2.00
CA LYS A 259 -6.06 16.24 -0.64
C LYS A 259 -7.57 16.15 -0.65
N ALA A 260 -8.15 15.06 -0.12
CA ALA A 260 -9.58 14.79 -0.14
C ALA A 260 -10.19 14.94 -1.56
N GLY A 261 -9.47 14.45 -2.57
CA GLY A 261 -9.87 14.55 -3.99
C GLY A 261 -9.73 15.95 -4.62
N LYS A 262 -9.35 16.98 -3.85
CA LYS A 262 -9.08 18.33 -4.36
C LYS A 262 -7.60 18.46 -4.71
N ARG A 263 -7.34 18.83 -5.96
CA ARG A 263 -5.99 19.17 -6.44
C ARG A 263 -5.76 20.68 -6.37
N THR A 264 -4.72 21.11 -5.67
CA THR A 264 -4.39 22.53 -5.47
C THR A 264 -2.89 22.75 -5.63
N GLY A 265 -2.50 23.79 -6.35
CA GLY A 265 -1.11 24.18 -6.55
C GLY A 265 -0.74 25.38 -5.67
N TYR A 266 0.45 25.36 -5.11
CA TYR A 266 0.99 26.40 -4.25
C TYR A 266 2.39 26.77 -4.72
N TYR A 267 2.61 28.06 -4.94
CA TYR A 267 3.92 28.63 -5.20
C TYR A 267 4.67 28.81 -3.88
N VAL A 268 5.93 28.38 -3.83
CA VAL A 268 6.82 28.69 -2.70
C VAL A 268 7.27 30.14 -2.87
N ASP A 269 6.81 31.01 -1.97
CA ASP A 269 7.01 32.45 -2.06
C ASP A 269 8.12 32.94 -1.11
N SER A 270 8.42 34.23 -1.14
CA SER A 270 9.33 34.89 -0.20
C SER A 270 8.91 34.70 1.26
N PHE A 271 7.60 34.62 1.51
CA PHE A 271 7.01 34.28 2.80
C PHE A 271 5.88 33.27 2.60
N GLY A 272 6.08 32.04 3.09
CA GLY A 272 5.08 30.98 3.04
C GLY A 272 4.75 30.55 1.62
N PHE A 273 3.46 30.39 1.35
CA PHE A 273 2.96 29.81 0.10
C PHE A 273 1.80 30.64 -0.47
N THR A 274 1.82 30.84 -1.78
CA THR A 274 0.74 31.51 -2.50
C THR A 274 -0.02 30.49 -3.36
N GLU A 275 -1.33 30.37 -3.16
CA GLU A 275 -2.17 29.47 -3.98
C GLU A 275 -2.18 29.93 -5.44
N LEU A 276 -1.96 28.99 -6.36
CA LEU A 276 -1.93 29.25 -7.79
C LEU A 276 -3.35 29.40 -8.38
N PRO A 277 -3.51 30.13 -9.48
CA PRO A 277 -4.78 30.24 -10.19
C PRO A 277 -5.28 28.86 -10.59
N THR A 278 -6.59 28.64 -10.40
CA THR A 278 -7.24 27.35 -10.67
C THR A 278 -6.93 26.86 -12.09
N GLY A 279 -6.39 25.66 -12.20
CA GLY A 279 -6.08 25.01 -13.47
C GLY A 279 -4.62 25.09 -13.89
N PHE A 280 -3.78 25.90 -13.24
CA PHE A 280 -2.33 25.86 -13.49
C PHE A 280 -1.74 24.49 -13.12
N GLU A 281 -2.19 23.90 -12.02
CA GLU A 281 -1.77 22.57 -11.55
C GLU A 281 -2.07 21.46 -12.57
N ARG A 282 -3.15 21.59 -13.34
CA ARG A 282 -3.51 20.64 -14.41
C ARG A 282 -2.56 20.74 -15.61
N GLN A 283 -2.00 21.91 -15.87
CA GLN A 283 -1.05 22.12 -16.96
C GLN A 283 0.30 21.45 -16.67
N LEU A 284 0.75 21.48 -15.41
CA LEU A 284 2.00 20.85 -14.95
C LEU A 284 2.03 19.33 -15.20
N SER A 285 0.88 18.65 -15.11
CA SER A 285 0.77 17.20 -15.33
C SER A 285 0.78 16.77 -16.81
N LYS A 286 0.44 17.66 -17.76
CA LYS A 286 0.31 17.31 -19.19
C LYS A 286 1.66 17.05 -19.88
N GLY A 287 2.78 17.50 -19.29
CA GLY A 287 4.13 17.26 -19.80
C GLY A 287 4.67 15.83 -19.58
N ARG A 288 3.93 14.94 -18.89
CA ARG A 288 4.40 13.58 -18.53
C ARG A 288 4.49 12.60 -19.71
N THR A 289 3.80 12.82 -20.83
CA THR A 289 3.57 11.79 -21.87
C THR A 289 4.59 11.73 -23.02
N GLN A 290 5.77 12.35 -22.92
CA GLN A 290 6.79 12.23 -23.97
C GLN A 290 8.18 11.94 -23.40
N LYS A 291 8.53 10.64 -23.32
CA LYS A 291 9.81 10.00 -23.74
C LYS A 291 10.21 8.84 -22.82
N ARG A 292 9.95 7.61 -23.29
CA ARG A 292 10.95 6.54 -23.48
C ARG A 292 10.24 5.30 -24.06
N THR A 293 10.19 5.22 -25.38
CA THR A 293 10.18 3.93 -26.07
C THR A 293 11.64 3.50 -26.19
N GLU A 294 12.08 2.59 -25.34
CA GLU A 294 13.28 1.80 -25.62
C GLU A 294 12.85 0.47 -26.27
N PRO A 295 13.58 0.00 -27.30
CA PRO A 295 13.24 -1.21 -28.02
C PRO A 295 13.47 -2.45 -27.15
N GLU A 296 12.57 -3.41 -27.26
CA GLU A 296 12.68 -4.73 -26.62
C GLU A 296 14.05 -5.38 -26.90
N ARG A 297 14.67 -5.89 -25.84
CA ARG A 297 15.69 -6.95 -25.90
C ARG A 297 15.33 -8.01 -24.88
#